data_AF-A0A316KAS7-F1
#
_entry.id   AF-A0A316KAS7-F1
#
_cell.length_a   1.000
_cell.length_b   1.000
_cell.length_c   1.000
_cell.angle_alpha   90.00
_cell.angle_beta   90.00
_cell.angle_gamma   90.00
#
_symmetry.space_group_name_H-M   'P 1'
#
loop_
_entity.id
_entity.type
_entity.pdbx_description
1 polymer ?
#
loop_
_entity_poly.entity_id
_entity_poly.type
_entity_poly.pdbx_seq_one_letter_code
_entity_poly.pdbx_strand_id
1 'polypeptide(L)' 'MRYWLFKSEPSTWSWDDQVAKGDAGEEWDGVRNYQARNFMREMSLGDRGFFYHSQSEKAVVGTVE' A
#
# COMPACT_ATOMS: atom_id res chain seq x y z
N MET A 1 -1.13 -16.97 3.55
CA MET A 1 -0.28 -15.78 3.75
C MET A 1 0.48 -15.51 2.47
N ARG A 2 0.04 -14.47 1.75
CA ARG A 2 0.64 -13.94 0.54
C ARG A 2 1.37 -12.63 0.86
N TYR A 3 2.24 -12.21 -0.05
CA TYR A 3 2.99 -10.97 0.07
C TYR A 3 2.72 -10.07 -1.14
N TRP A 4 2.58 -8.78 -0.86
CA TRP A 4 2.16 -7.78 -1.84
C TRP A 4 3.12 -6.58 -1.87
N LEU A 5 2.93 -5.69 -2.84
CA LEU A 5 3.64 -4.42 -2.91
C LEU A 5 2.66 -3.33 -3.34
N PHE A 6 2.52 -2.31 -2.50
CA PHE A 6 1.67 -1.15 -2.70
C PHE A 6 2.53 0.04 -3.09
N LYS A 7 2.20 0.71 -4.20
CA LYS A 7 2.92 1.89 -4.65
C LYS A 7 2.14 3.13 -4.25
N SER A 8 2.77 4.01 -3.48
CA SER A 8 2.23 5.32 -3.14
C SER A 8 3.15 6.42 -3.65
N GLU A 9 2.62 7.58 -4.03
CA GLU A 9 3.45 8.77 -4.24
C GLU A 9 3.50 9.55 -2.92
N PRO A 10 4.69 9.87 -2.36
CA PRO A 10 4.80 10.53 -1.07
C PRO A 10 4.10 11.89 -0.99
N SER A 11 3.93 12.57 -2.13
CA SER A 11 3.22 13.84 -2.25
C SER A 11 1.71 13.71 -2.07
N THR A 12 1.16 12.50 -2.22
CA THR A 12 -0.28 12.20 -2.13
C THR A 12 -0.61 11.43 -0.86
N TRP A 13 0.18 10.39 -0.54
CA TRP A 13 0.05 9.60 0.69
C TRP A 13 1.41 9.05 1.09
N SER A 14 2.02 9.63 2.12
CA SER A 14 3.35 9.28 2.57
C SER A 14 3.36 8.14 3.60
N TRP A 15 4.54 7.59 3.85
CA TRP A 15 4.73 6.64 4.95
C TRP A 15 4.40 7.25 6.31
N ASP A 16 4.70 8.53 6.53
CA ASP A 16 4.38 9.20 7.80
C ASP A 16 2.86 9.35 7.98
N ASP A 17 2.12 9.60 6.90
CA ASP A 17 0.64 9.61 6.93
C ASP A 17 0.09 8.22 7.29
N GLN A 18 0.67 7.17 6.71
CA GLN A 18 0.29 5.79 6.99
C GLN A 18 0.56 5.41 8.45
N VAL A 19 1.72 5.80 8.99
CA VAL A 19 2.07 5.57 10.40
C VAL A 19 1.15 6.37 11.32
N ALA A 20 0.80 7.61 10.97
CA ALA A 20 -0.09 8.45 11.76
C ALA A 20 -1.52 7.89 11.84
N LYS A 21 -1.99 7.18 10.80
CA LYS A 21 -3.27 6.45 10.84
C LYS A 21 -3.23 5.23 11.78
N GLY A 22 -2.08 4.56 11.86
CA GLY A 22 -1.89 3.40 12.73
C GLY A 22 -2.97 2.33 12.54
N ASP A 23 -3.49 1.80 13.64
CA ASP A 23 -4.48 0.71 13.64
C ASP A 23 -5.83 1.09 13.03
N ALA A 24 -6.11 2.38 12.81
CA ALA A 24 -7.32 2.80 12.10
C ALA A 24 -7.28 2.37 10.62
N GLY A 25 -6.08 2.18 10.06
CA GLY A 25 -5.87 1.86 8.65
C GLY A 25 -6.25 3.01 7.70
N GLU A 26 -6.13 2.73 6.41
CA GLU A 26 -6.54 3.63 5.34
C GLU A 26 -7.14 2.81 4.18
N GLU A 27 -8.17 3.34 3.52
CA GLU A 27 -8.73 2.70 2.33
C GLU A 27 -7.73 2.82 1.16
N TRP A 28 -7.40 1.71 0.51
CA TRP A 28 -6.58 1.75 -0.69
C TRP A 28 -7.41 2.08 -1.93
N ASP A 29 -7.83 3.33 -2.02
CA ASP A 29 -8.70 3.84 -3.06
C ASP A 29 -7.96 4.10 -4.40
N GLY A 30 -8.62 4.77 -5.34
CA GLY A 30 -7.94 5.28 -6.55
C GLY A 30 -7.50 4.23 -7.59
N VAL A 31 -7.59 2.93 -7.29
CA VAL A 31 -7.18 1.87 -8.24
C VAL A 31 -8.12 1.84 -9.45
N ARG A 32 -7.56 2.14 -10.62
CA ARG A 32 -8.24 2.04 -11.93
C ARG A 32 -7.63 0.98 -12.86
N ASN A 33 -6.58 0.30 -12.41
CA ASN A 33 -5.95 -0.79 -13.14
C ASN A 33 -6.66 -2.13 -12.82
N TYR A 34 -7.12 -2.83 -13.85
CA TYR A 34 -7.87 -4.08 -13.69
C TYR A 34 -7.07 -5.21 -13.02
N GLN A 35 -5.78 -5.32 -13.30
CA GLN A 35 -4.93 -6.35 -12.73
C GLN A 35 -4.66 -6.07 -11.25
N ALA A 36 -4.30 -4.84 -10.89
CA ALA A 36 -4.10 -4.44 -9.50
C ALA A 36 -5.38 -4.65 -8.67
N ARG A 37 -6.54 -4.27 -9.22
CA ARG A 37 -7.85 -4.53 -8.60
C ARG A 37 -8.07 -6.03 -8.37
N ASN A 38 -7.73 -6.88 -9.34
CA ASN A 38 -7.89 -8.33 -9.19
C ASN A 38 -6.95 -8.90 -8.13
N PHE A 39 -5.70 -8.41 -8.04
CA PHE A 39 -4.79 -8.79 -6.94
C PHE A 39 -5.35 -8.39 -5.57
N MET A 40 -5.91 -7.18 -5.43
CA MET A 40 -6.55 -6.76 -4.18
C MET A 40 -7.73 -7.65 -3.78
N ARG A 41 -8.50 -8.17 -4.76
CA ARG A 41 -9.58 -9.14 -4.50
C ARG A 41 -9.08 -10.50 -4.02
N GLU A 42 -7.81 -10.83 -4.23
CA GLU A 42 -7.18 -12.06 -3.76
C GLU A 42 -6.53 -11.89 -2.36
N MET A 43 -6.46 -10.67 -1.84
CA MET A 43 -5.91 -10.39 -0.51
C MET A 43 -6.83 -10.93 0.58
N SER A 44 -6.23 -11.40 1.66
CA SER A 44 -6.93 -11.84 2.88
C SER A 44 -6.38 -11.10 4.10
N LEU A 45 -7.18 -10.93 5.15
CA LEU A 45 -6.72 -10.37 6.42
C LEU A 45 -5.49 -11.13 6.91
N GLY A 46 -4.45 -10.40 7.31
CA GLY A 46 -3.15 -10.96 7.74
C GLY A 46 -2.15 -11.18 6.61
N ASP A 47 -2.51 -10.96 5.34
CA ASP A 47 -1.52 -10.87 4.27
C ASP A 47 -0.70 -9.58 4.42
N ARG A 48 0.58 -9.63 4.07
CA ARG A 48 1.49 -8.49 4.28
C ARG A 48 1.92 -7.85 2.99
N GLY A 49 2.24 -6.56 3.03
CA GLY A 49 2.70 -5.80 1.87
C GLY A 49 3.89 -4.92 2.17
N PHE A 50 4.71 -4.67 1.15
CA PHE A 50 5.65 -3.55 1.18
C PHE A 50 4.92 -2.26 0.80
N PHE A 51 5.19 -1.20 1.55
CA PHE A 51 4.82 0.16 1.18
C PHE A 51 5.99 0.78 0.41
N TYR A 52 5.76 1.05 -0.87
CA TYR A 52 6.77 1.52 -1.81
C TYR A 52 6.48 2.96 -2.23
N HIS A 53 7.39 3.88 -1.91
CA HIS A 53 7.36 5.24 -2.44
C HIS A 53 7.74 5.22 -3.93
N SER A 54 6.85 5.71 -4.77
CA SER A 54 6.99 5.76 -6.23
C SER A 54 7.32 7.17 -6.73
N GLN A 55 7.58 7.31 -8.03
CA GLN A 55 7.97 8.55 -8.73
C GLN A 55 9.32 9.17 -8.32
N SER A 56 9.49 9.59 -7.06
CA SER A 56 10.69 10.28 -6.57
C SER A 56 11.68 9.31 -5.90
N GLU A 57 11.48 9.01 -4.61
CA GLU A 57 12.40 8.23 -3.77
C GLU A 57 12.63 6.79 -4.28
N LYS A 58 11.58 6.15 -4.82
CA LYS A 58 11.63 4.81 -5.44
C LYS A 58 12.17 3.72 -4.51
N ALA A 59 11.75 3.72 -3.25
CA ALA A 59 12.21 2.78 -2.22
C ALA A 59 11.05 2.12 -1.46
N VAL A 60 11.32 0.94 -0.90
CA VAL A 60 10.46 0.35 0.14
C VAL A 60 10.80 1.04 1.45
N VAL A 61 9.80 1.62 2.09
CA VAL A 61 9.96 2.44 3.32
C VAL A 61 9.30 1.81 4.54
N GLY A 62 8.47 0.78 4.33
CA GLY A 62 7.79 0.10 5.43
C GLY A 62 7.04 -1.15 4.99
N THR A 63 6.39 -1.78 5.96
CA THR A 63 5.50 -2.93 5.76
C THR A 63 4.11 -2.64 6.31
N VAL A 64 3.09 -3.17 5.64
CA VAL A 64 1.67 -3.05 5.99
C VAL A 64 1.02 -4.44 6.05
N GLU A 65 -0.15 -4.52 6.68
CA GLU A 65 -1.01 -5.71 6.80
C GLU A 65 -2.49 -5.31 6.64
#